data_AF-A0ABC9ACS5-F1
#
_entry.id   AF-A0ABC9ACS5-F1
#
_cell.length_a   1.000
_cell.length_b   1.000
_cell.length_c   1.000
_cell.angle_alpha   90.00
_cell.angle_beta   90.00
_cell.angle_gamma   90.00
#
_symmetry.space_group_name_H-M   'P 1'
#
loop_
_entity.id
_entity.type
_entity.pdbx_description
1 polymer ?
#
loop_
_entity_poly.entity_id
_entity_poly.type
_entity_poly.pdbx_seq_one_letter_code
_entity_poly.pdbx_strand_id
1 'polypeptide(L)'
;MMGLMEDHSSWDYLSVDHIRTPAFNSGVVSEASNGSKDFSVSLDAVVPDDILERILTFLPIASMIRATAVCKRWYDIIYSSRFLWTHMLPQRPWYFMFTSNETAAGYAFDPILRKWYDLELPYIDKSSCFVSSSCGLVCFMDNDNRNTISVSNPITKNSKRLLEPPGETLPDYSTIAMKVDRLSHKYSITVAKSKQIPEDFVRWHFSVYKYDSWSGTWVTSLSEVFIGWRGGDDSVICDGVLYCLIHSTGVLGNVNPRHGLIMYDLVGGPSETSLMETSIPVPCSLTCGRLVNLKEKLVLVGGIAKHNRPDIIKGIGIWELHERQWHEVTRMPHKFFQGFGEFDDVFACSGTDDLVYIQSYGATALLVFDMLHRQWKWSVKCPVSKRFPLQLFTGFCFEPRLDITA
;
A
#
# COMPACT_ATOMS: atom_id res chain seq x y z
N MET A 1 -35.13 -41.71 -26.45
CA MET A 1 -34.57 -42.95 -27.02
C MET A 1 -33.08 -42.71 -27.23
N MET A 2 -32.24 -43.45 -26.48
CA MET A 2 -30.76 -43.42 -26.39
C MET A 2 -30.14 -42.09 -25.92
N GLY A 3 -29.41 -41.96 -24.81
CA GLY A 3 -28.80 -42.93 -23.89
C GLY A 3 -27.27 -42.93 -24.04
N LEU A 4 -26.55 -42.85 -22.89
CA LEU A 4 -25.09 -42.93 -22.62
C LEU A 4 -24.44 -41.58 -22.25
N MET A 5 -23.66 -41.41 -21.19
CA MET A 5 -23.37 -42.19 -19.98
C MET A 5 -22.51 -41.27 -19.09
N GLU A 6 -22.82 -41.16 -17.80
CA GLU A 6 -22.04 -40.41 -16.80
C GLU A 6 -20.80 -41.22 -16.39
N ASP A 7 -19.64 -40.56 -16.31
CA ASP A 7 -18.39 -41.18 -15.85
C ASP A 7 -18.10 -40.77 -14.40
N HIS A 8 -18.34 -41.70 -13.49
CA HIS A 8 -17.96 -41.67 -12.08
C HIS A 8 -16.68 -42.48 -11.92
N SER A 9 -15.52 -41.83 -11.78
CA SER A 9 -14.29 -42.50 -11.36
C SER A 9 -14.06 -42.29 -9.86
N SER A 10 -14.40 -43.32 -9.07
CA SER A 10 -14.08 -43.44 -7.65
C SER A 10 -12.58 -43.63 -7.45
N TRP A 11 -12.00 -42.89 -6.52
CA TRP A 11 -10.64 -43.12 -6.06
C TRP A 11 -10.65 -44.32 -5.10
N ASP A 12 -10.17 -45.46 -5.60
CA ASP A 12 -9.93 -46.66 -4.81
C ASP A 12 -8.78 -46.45 -3.81
N TYR A 13 -9.01 -47.04 -2.63
CA TYR A 13 -8.17 -47.02 -1.45
C TYR A 13 -6.77 -47.61 -1.72
N LEU A 14 -5.73 -46.84 -1.46
CA LEU A 14 -4.38 -47.37 -1.24
C LEU A 14 -4.14 -47.57 0.26
N SER A 15 -3.84 -48.82 0.59
CA SER A 15 -3.51 -49.35 1.91
C SER A 15 -2.28 -48.67 2.52
N VAL A 16 -2.41 -48.16 3.75
CA VAL A 16 -1.29 -47.70 4.58
C VAL A 16 -1.00 -48.79 5.60
N ASP A 17 -0.07 -49.69 5.27
CA ASP A 17 0.55 -50.57 6.25
C ASP A 17 1.87 -49.99 6.76
N HIS A 18 1.95 -49.96 8.10
CA HIS A 18 3.15 -49.98 8.94
C HIS A 18 3.99 -48.70 9.10
N ILE A 19 3.54 -47.82 9.99
CA ILE A 19 4.43 -47.23 11.01
C ILE A 19 3.82 -47.48 12.39
N ARG A 20 4.41 -48.44 13.12
CA ARG A 20 4.09 -48.74 14.53
C ARG A 20 4.32 -47.50 15.40
N THR A 21 3.25 -46.95 15.96
CA THR A 21 3.28 -46.13 17.17
C THR A 21 2.62 -46.92 18.30
N PRO A 22 3.10 -46.85 19.55
CA PRO A 22 2.62 -47.72 20.61
C PRO A 22 1.15 -47.41 20.93
N ALA A 23 0.40 -48.49 21.10
CA ALA A 23 -1.05 -48.52 21.24
C ALA A 23 -1.59 -47.49 22.24
N PHE A 24 -2.49 -46.62 21.77
CA PHE A 24 -3.48 -46.00 22.62
C PHE A 24 -4.38 -47.11 23.15
N ASN A 25 -4.16 -47.54 24.40
CA ASN A 25 -5.11 -48.39 25.10
C ASN A 25 -6.38 -47.57 25.38
N SER A 26 -7.38 -47.71 24.51
CA SER A 26 -8.77 -47.39 24.87
C SER A 26 -9.26 -48.51 25.80
N GLY A 27 -8.99 -48.36 27.09
CA GLY A 27 -9.63 -49.17 28.11
C GLY A 27 -11.11 -48.80 28.14
N VAL A 28 -11.97 -49.74 27.77
CA VAL A 28 -13.40 -49.70 28.03
C VAL A 28 -13.59 -49.58 29.55
N VAL A 29 -14.04 -48.42 30.00
CA VAL A 29 -14.36 -48.17 31.41
C VAL A 29 -15.75 -48.77 31.68
N SER A 30 -15.76 -49.87 32.42
CA SER A 30 -16.95 -50.41 33.05
C SER A 30 -17.51 -49.42 34.08
N GLU A 31 -18.81 -49.17 34.02
CA GLU A 31 -19.56 -48.38 35.00
C GLU A 31 -19.40 -48.96 36.41
N ALA A 32 -18.58 -48.32 37.23
CA ALA A 32 -18.62 -48.47 38.67
C ALA A 32 -18.32 -47.12 39.33
N SER A 33 -19.27 -46.70 40.14
CA SER A 33 -19.29 -45.48 40.95
C SER A 33 -17.98 -45.22 41.71
N ASN A 34 -17.36 -44.06 41.46
CA ASN A 34 -16.99 -43.06 42.49
C ASN A 34 -16.06 -41.98 41.92
N GLY A 35 -16.52 -40.72 41.97
CA GLY A 35 -15.67 -39.52 41.92
C GLY A 35 -14.99 -39.22 40.58
N SER A 36 -15.73 -38.79 39.57
CA SER A 36 -15.13 -38.22 38.36
C SER A 36 -14.65 -36.78 38.64
N LYS A 37 -13.38 -36.63 39.02
CA LYS A 37 -12.63 -35.43 38.65
C LYS A 37 -12.56 -35.42 37.13
N ASP A 38 -13.32 -34.53 36.50
CA ASP A 38 -13.18 -34.24 35.08
C ASP A 38 -11.72 -33.86 34.82
N PHE A 39 -10.94 -34.77 34.25
CA PHE A 39 -9.68 -34.43 33.60
C PHE A 39 -10.02 -33.71 32.30
N SER A 40 -10.49 -32.48 32.41
CA SER A 40 -10.35 -31.51 31.34
C SER A 40 -8.86 -31.23 31.21
N VAL A 41 -8.16 -32.08 30.46
CA VAL A 41 -6.82 -31.75 30.02
C VAL A 41 -6.99 -30.53 29.12
N SER A 42 -6.73 -29.36 29.67
CA SER A 42 -6.81 -28.12 28.91
C SER A 42 -5.88 -28.26 27.71
N LEU A 43 -6.43 -28.10 26.50
CA LEU A 43 -5.65 -28.16 25.25
C LEU A 43 -4.47 -27.17 25.29
N ASP A 44 -4.63 -26.07 26.06
CA ASP A 44 -3.59 -25.08 26.36
C ASP A 44 -2.39 -25.64 27.15
N ALA A 45 -2.46 -26.83 27.72
CA ALA A 45 -1.33 -27.49 28.38
C ALA A 45 -0.66 -28.56 27.49
N VAL A 46 -1.30 -28.96 26.38
CA VAL A 46 -0.88 -30.12 25.58
C VAL A 46 -0.14 -29.72 24.31
N VAL A 47 -0.51 -28.62 23.67
CA VAL A 47 0.16 -28.15 22.45
C VAL A 47 1.43 -27.38 22.83
N PRO A 48 2.63 -27.76 22.37
CA PRO A 48 3.87 -26.99 22.56
C PRO A 48 3.85 -25.61 21.89
N ASP A 49 4.66 -24.67 22.38
CA ASP A 49 4.68 -23.28 21.86
C ASP A 49 5.10 -23.20 20.39
N ASP A 50 6.08 -24.00 19.96
CA ASP A 50 6.58 -24.05 18.58
C ASP A 50 5.51 -24.52 17.58
N ILE A 51 4.67 -25.48 17.98
CA ILE A 51 3.54 -25.94 17.18
C ILE A 51 2.46 -24.86 17.12
N LEU A 52 2.18 -24.20 18.24
CA LEU A 52 1.20 -23.12 18.29
C LEU A 52 1.63 -21.91 17.45
N GLU A 53 2.90 -21.51 17.53
CA GLU A 53 3.53 -20.50 16.68
C GLU A 53 3.33 -20.86 15.21
N ARG A 54 3.66 -22.09 14.83
CA ARG A 54 3.50 -22.56 13.45
C ARG A 54 2.04 -22.52 12.99
N ILE A 55 1.09 -22.94 13.82
CA ILE A 55 -0.35 -22.84 13.53
C ILE A 55 -0.74 -21.38 13.28
N LEU A 56 -0.31 -20.47 14.15
CA LEU A 56 -0.60 -19.05 14.03
C LEU A 56 -0.03 -18.43 12.74
N THR A 57 1.13 -18.88 12.25
CA THR A 57 1.71 -18.37 10.98
C THR A 57 0.85 -18.66 9.75
N PHE A 58 -0.07 -19.63 9.81
CA PHE A 58 -0.98 -19.95 8.71
C PHE A 58 -2.28 -19.12 8.73
N LEU A 59 -2.52 -18.36 9.79
CA LEU A 59 -3.74 -17.58 9.94
C LEU A 59 -3.60 -16.21 9.26
N PRO A 60 -4.67 -15.67 8.66
CA PRO A 60 -4.71 -14.27 8.28
C PRO A 60 -4.44 -13.37 9.48
N ILE A 61 -3.79 -12.23 9.25
CA ILE A 61 -3.41 -11.26 10.28
C ILE A 61 -4.59 -10.86 11.20
N ALA A 62 -5.78 -10.68 10.64
CA ALA A 62 -6.98 -10.34 11.39
C ALA A 62 -7.40 -11.45 12.37
N SER A 63 -7.18 -12.71 12.01
CA SER A 63 -7.45 -13.87 12.86
C SER A 63 -6.42 -13.99 13.97
N MET A 64 -5.14 -13.72 13.67
CA MET A 64 -4.10 -13.66 14.70
C MET A 64 -4.41 -12.57 15.73
N ILE A 65 -4.74 -11.36 15.31
CA ILE A 65 -5.08 -10.26 16.23
C ILE A 65 -6.26 -10.67 17.13
N ARG A 66 -7.29 -11.33 16.59
CA ARG A 66 -8.41 -11.84 17.42
C ARG A 66 -7.97 -12.96 18.37
N ALA A 67 -7.02 -13.79 17.97
CA ALA A 67 -6.48 -14.87 18.79
C ALA A 67 -5.78 -14.35 20.06
N THR A 68 -5.24 -13.12 20.03
CA THR A 68 -4.66 -12.47 21.23
C THR A 68 -5.66 -12.26 22.37
N ALA A 69 -6.97 -12.24 22.08
CA ALA A 69 -8.02 -12.09 23.08
C ALA A 69 -8.45 -13.42 23.74
N VAL A 70 -7.94 -14.56 23.28
CA VAL A 70 -8.33 -15.89 23.77
C VAL A 70 -7.68 -16.19 25.13
N CYS A 71 -6.35 -16.09 25.23
CA CYS A 71 -5.63 -16.29 26.49
C CYS A 71 -4.27 -15.56 26.47
N LYS A 72 -3.66 -15.39 27.66
CA LYS A 72 -2.35 -14.73 27.83
C LYS A 72 -1.24 -15.43 27.04
N ARG A 73 -1.25 -16.77 27.02
CA ARG A 73 -0.25 -17.56 26.29
C ARG A 73 -0.23 -17.22 24.80
N TRP A 74 -1.40 -17.13 24.16
CA TRP A 74 -1.51 -16.80 22.74
C TRP A 74 -1.15 -15.33 22.47
N TYR A 75 -1.55 -14.42 23.36
CA TYR A 75 -1.12 -13.02 23.32
C TYR A 75 0.42 -12.92 23.34
N ASP A 76 1.05 -13.59 24.31
CA ASP A 76 2.50 -13.53 24.49
C ASP A 76 3.23 -14.10 23.28
N ILE A 77 2.80 -15.24 22.75
CA ILE A 77 3.36 -15.82 21.51
C ILE A 77 3.26 -14.85 20.34
N ILE A 78 2.09 -14.25 20.12
CA ILE A 78 1.87 -13.36 18.96
C ILE A 78 2.78 -12.13 19.00
N TYR A 79 2.95 -11.52 20.17
CA TYR A 79 3.72 -10.29 20.29
C TYR A 79 5.22 -10.48 20.59
N SER A 80 5.63 -11.65 21.11
CA SER A 80 7.04 -11.97 21.35
C SER A 80 7.74 -12.59 20.13
N SER A 81 7.05 -13.38 19.32
CA SER A 81 7.65 -14.17 18.24
C SER A 81 7.78 -13.42 16.90
N ARG A 82 8.23 -12.15 16.94
CA ARG A 82 8.31 -11.27 15.75
C ARG A 82 9.14 -11.85 14.61
N PHE A 83 10.18 -12.59 14.93
CA PHE A 83 11.06 -13.22 13.94
C PHE A 83 10.35 -14.31 13.13
N LEU A 84 9.42 -15.06 13.71
CA LEU A 84 8.70 -16.12 13.02
C LEU A 84 7.70 -15.58 12.00
N TRP A 85 7.21 -14.36 12.22
CA TRP A 85 6.28 -13.71 11.29
C TRP A 85 6.93 -13.33 9.96
N THR A 86 8.27 -13.27 9.89
CA THR A 86 9.00 -13.08 8.62
C THR A 86 8.74 -14.20 7.61
N HIS A 87 8.35 -15.39 8.11
CA HIS A 87 7.99 -16.56 7.30
C HIS A 87 6.48 -16.71 7.06
N MET A 88 5.66 -15.74 7.48
CA MET A 88 4.24 -15.74 7.15
C MET A 88 4.05 -15.59 5.64
N LEU A 89 2.99 -16.21 5.13
CA LEU A 89 2.59 -15.99 3.76
C LEU A 89 2.28 -14.50 3.55
N PRO A 90 2.83 -13.87 2.49
CA PRO A 90 2.54 -12.48 2.16
C PRO A 90 1.03 -12.25 2.14
N GLN A 91 0.56 -11.34 2.98
CA GLN A 91 -0.84 -10.95 2.99
C GLN A 91 -1.08 -10.02 1.81
N ARG A 92 -2.24 -10.17 1.15
CA ARG A 92 -2.63 -9.19 0.12
C ARG A 92 -2.76 -7.82 0.78
N PRO A 93 -2.36 -6.75 0.07
CA PRO A 93 -2.41 -5.41 0.63
C PRO A 93 -3.84 -4.99 0.92
N TRP A 94 -4.05 -4.44 2.10
CA TRP A 94 -5.30 -3.84 2.51
C TRP A 94 -5.38 -2.40 2.02
N TYR A 95 -6.60 -1.89 1.86
CA TYR A 95 -6.83 -0.48 1.54
C TYR A 95 -7.45 0.23 2.72
N PHE A 96 -6.73 1.18 3.32
CA PHE A 96 -7.26 2.02 4.38
C PHE A 96 -7.97 3.23 3.79
N MET A 97 -9.16 3.54 4.27
CA MET A 97 -9.92 4.73 3.91
C MET A 97 -10.34 5.47 5.16
N PHE A 98 -10.13 6.77 5.17
CA PHE A 98 -10.53 7.65 6.26
C PHE A 98 -11.02 9.00 5.74
N THR A 99 -11.65 9.75 6.63
CA THR A 99 -12.07 11.13 6.40
C THR A 99 -11.18 12.06 7.22
N SER A 100 -10.90 13.25 6.70
CA SER A 100 -10.20 14.32 7.42
C SER A 100 -11.06 14.90 8.56
N ASN A 101 -11.35 14.10 9.58
CA ASN A 101 -12.05 14.51 10.80
C ASN A 101 -11.08 14.45 11.99
N GLU A 102 -11.46 15.05 13.12
CA GLU A 102 -10.63 15.15 14.34
C GLU A 102 -10.16 13.80 14.92
N THR A 103 -10.79 12.70 14.52
CA THR A 103 -10.40 11.35 14.91
C THR A 103 -9.79 10.62 13.71
N ALA A 104 -8.56 10.13 13.86
CA ALA A 104 -7.85 9.29 12.90
C ALA A 104 -8.41 7.85 12.79
N ALA A 105 -9.75 7.74 12.84
CA ALA A 105 -10.49 6.50 12.68
C ALA A 105 -10.86 6.32 11.20
N GLY A 106 -10.66 5.12 10.70
CA GLY A 106 -11.01 4.75 9.33
C GLY A 106 -11.26 3.26 9.23
N TYR A 107 -11.34 2.77 8.00
CA TYR A 107 -11.62 1.37 7.75
C TYR A 107 -10.60 0.79 6.78
N ALA A 108 -10.10 -0.40 7.10
CA ALA A 108 -9.20 -1.16 6.24
C ALA A 108 -9.97 -2.25 5.50
N PHE A 109 -9.94 -2.24 4.16
CA PHE A 109 -10.53 -3.26 3.31
C PHE A 109 -9.55 -4.40 3.09
N ASP A 110 -9.99 -5.61 3.43
CA ASP A 110 -9.33 -6.85 3.07
C ASP A 110 -9.90 -7.38 1.74
N PRO A 111 -9.09 -7.45 0.67
CA PRO A 111 -9.54 -7.91 -0.64
C PRO A 111 -9.83 -9.43 -0.69
N ILE A 112 -9.22 -10.23 0.19
CA ILE A 112 -9.40 -11.68 0.24
C ILE A 112 -10.73 -12.02 0.91
N LEU A 113 -10.94 -11.48 2.11
CA LEU A 113 -12.17 -11.70 2.86
C LEU A 113 -13.33 -10.79 2.41
N ARG A 114 -13.04 -9.82 1.53
CA ARG A 114 -13.98 -8.79 1.06
C ARG A 114 -14.70 -8.09 2.22
N LYS A 115 -13.94 -7.77 3.26
CA LYS A 115 -14.46 -7.23 4.52
C LYS A 115 -13.72 -5.94 4.88
N TRP A 116 -14.47 -4.98 5.44
CA TRP A 116 -13.89 -3.81 6.07
C TRP A 116 -13.71 -4.05 7.57
N TYR A 117 -12.53 -3.69 8.08
CA TYR A 117 -12.19 -3.69 9.50
C TYR A 117 -12.10 -2.26 10.00
N ASP A 118 -12.65 -1.99 11.17
CA ASP A 118 -12.42 -0.73 11.87
C ASP A 118 -10.95 -0.67 12.32
N LEU A 119 -10.27 0.42 12.00
CA LEU A 119 -8.88 0.62 12.34
C LEU A 119 -8.63 2.10 12.67
N GLU A 120 -8.00 2.31 13.82
CA GLU A 120 -7.57 3.62 14.27
C GLU A 120 -6.07 3.75 14.09
N LEU A 121 -5.64 4.81 13.41
CA LEU A 121 -4.25 5.14 13.21
C LEU A 121 -3.86 6.24 14.21
N PRO A 122 -3.07 5.92 15.25
CA PRO A 122 -2.64 6.96 16.17
C PRO A 122 -1.74 7.96 15.41
N TYR A 123 -1.87 9.26 15.73
CA TYR A 123 -1.01 10.34 15.24
C TYR A 123 -1.16 10.79 13.78
N ILE A 124 -2.25 10.46 13.09
CA ILE A 124 -2.68 11.30 11.95
C ILE A 124 -3.30 12.56 12.55
N ASP A 125 -2.44 13.53 12.89
CA ASP A 125 -2.89 14.83 13.36
C ASP A 125 -3.55 15.54 12.18
N LYS A 126 -4.86 15.78 12.33
CA LYS A 126 -5.76 16.63 11.53
C LYS A 126 -5.35 16.88 10.07
N SER A 127 -6.23 16.43 9.16
CA SER A 127 -6.29 16.78 7.73
C SER A 127 -5.47 15.90 6.78
N SER A 128 -5.56 16.22 5.48
CA SER A 128 -4.95 15.49 4.37
C SER A 128 -3.46 15.27 4.58
N CYS A 129 -2.94 14.10 4.25
CA CYS A 129 -1.52 13.80 4.32
C CYS A 129 -1.05 13.14 3.03
N PHE A 130 0.23 13.36 2.69
CA PHE A 130 0.89 12.54 1.68
C PHE A 130 1.26 11.21 2.33
N VAL A 131 1.02 10.11 1.61
CA VAL A 131 1.18 8.77 2.16
C VAL A 131 2.03 7.93 1.23
N SER A 132 2.97 7.20 1.82
CA SER A 132 3.74 6.16 1.15
C SER A 132 3.84 4.93 2.04
N SER A 133 3.73 3.74 1.47
CA SER A 133 3.73 2.47 2.22
C SER A 133 4.72 1.49 1.63
N SER A 134 5.38 0.70 2.47
CA SER A 134 6.25 -0.39 2.04
C SER A 134 6.42 -1.40 3.17
N CYS A 135 6.31 -2.70 2.87
CA CYS A 135 6.50 -3.79 3.82
C CYS A 135 5.76 -3.60 5.16
N GLY A 136 4.53 -3.10 5.10
CA GLY A 136 3.65 -2.90 6.26
C GLY A 136 3.95 -1.70 7.17
N LEU A 137 5.01 -0.94 6.87
CA LEU A 137 5.12 0.42 7.36
C LEU A 137 4.37 1.37 6.44
N VAL A 138 3.86 2.44 7.03
CA VAL A 138 3.22 3.57 6.36
C VAL A 138 3.85 4.86 6.86
N CYS A 139 4.28 5.68 5.92
CA CYS A 139 4.86 6.98 6.17
C CYS A 139 3.85 8.07 5.80
N PHE A 140 3.67 9.02 6.72
CA PHE A 140 2.79 10.17 6.56
C PHE A 140 3.63 11.44 6.54
N MET A 141 3.30 12.34 5.63
CA MET A 141 3.77 13.71 5.64
C MET A 141 2.57 14.65 5.72
N ASP A 142 2.64 15.56 6.69
CA ASP A 142 1.64 16.61 6.87
C ASP A 142 1.50 17.49 5.61
N ASN A 143 0.27 17.80 5.21
CA ASN A 143 0.04 18.59 4.01
C ASN A 143 0.27 20.10 4.22
N ASP A 144 0.12 20.60 5.45
CA ASP A 144 0.22 22.03 5.74
C ASP A 144 1.68 22.51 5.74
N ASN A 145 2.56 21.85 6.51
CA ASN A 145 3.98 22.22 6.57
C ASN A 145 4.89 21.40 5.64
N ARG A 146 4.44 20.24 5.14
CA ARG A 146 5.21 19.35 4.24
C ARG A 146 6.61 18.95 4.74
N ASN A 147 6.81 18.96 6.07
CA ASN A 147 8.07 18.63 6.76
C ASN A 147 7.88 17.69 7.94
N THR A 148 6.71 17.72 8.57
CA THR A 148 6.38 16.82 9.67
C THR A 148 6.12 15.44 9.08
N ILE A 149 7.06 14.54 9.30
CA ILE A 149 7.02 13.17 8.79
C ILE A 149 6.94 12.19 9.96
N SER A 150 6.02 11.25 9.86
CA SER A 150 5.89 10.13 10.79
C SER A 150 5.88 8.80 10.04
N VAL A 151 6.36 7.76 10.71
CA VAL A 151 6.33 6.39 10.22
C VAL A 151 5.54 5.58 11.23
N SER A 152 4.67 4.71 10.76
CA SER A 152 3.84 3.87 11.62
C SER A 152 3.66 2.47 11.04
N ASN A 153 3.41 1.52 11.93
CA ASN A 153 2.78 0.26 11.56
C ASN A 153 1.29 0.33 11.95
N PRO A 154 0.37 0.37 10.98
CA PRO A 154 -1.08 0.40 11.22
C PRO A 154 -1.62 -0.73 12.12
N ILE A 155 -1.03 -1.92 12.05
CA ILE A 155 -1.51 -3.11 12.75
C ILE A 155 -1.05 -3.12 14.21
N THR A 156 0.23 -2.83 14.46
CA THR A 156 0.78 -2.79 15.83
C THR A 156 0.54 -1.44 16.52
N LYS A 157 0.05 -0.44 15.78
CA LYS A 157 -0.13 0.95 16.25
C LYS A 157 1.16 1.59 16.78
N ASN A 158 2.31 1.03 16.44
CA ASN A 158 3.61 1.62 16.73
C ASN A 158 3.89 2.75 15.74
N SER A 159 4.36 3.89 16.26
CA SER A 159 4.61 5.08 15.45
C SER A 159 5.83 5.83 15.96
N LYS A 160 6.54 6.46 15.03
CA LYS A 160 7.71 7.29 15.30
C LYS A 160 7.66 8.53 14.43
N ARG A 161 7.79 9.71 15.05
CA ARG A 161 8.01 10.97 14.34
C ARG A 161 9.49 11.08 13.98
N LEU A 162 9.78 11.45 12.75
CA LEU A 162 11.14 11.65 12.28
C LEU A 162 11.59 13.09 12.53
N LEU A 163 12.91 13.30 12.46
CA LEU A 163 13.47 14.64 12.38
C LEU A 163 13.00 15.29 11.07
N GLU A 164 12.84 16.61 11.08
CA GLU A 164 12.44 17.33 9.88
C GLU A 164 13.53 17.26 8.80
N PRO A 165 13.15 17.10 7.52
CA PRO A 165 14.12 17.09 6.44
C PRO A 165 14.81 18.45 6.33
N PRO A 166 16.12 18.49 6.03
CA PRO A 166 16.84 19.74 5.86
C PRO A 166 16.31 20.51 4.63
N GLY A 167 16.59 21.81 4.58
CA GLY A 167 16.24 22.67 3.45
C GLY A 167 14.95 23.45 3.65
N GLU A 168 14.19 23.63 2.58
CA GLU A 168 13.02 24.52 2.54
C GLU A 168 11.93 24.13 3.53
N THR A 169 11.53 25.07 4.38
CA THR A 169 10.51 24.87 5.42
C THR A 169 9.08 24.99 4.89
N LEU A 170 8.89 25.63 3.74
CA LEU A 170 7.59 25.76 3.08
C LEU A 170 7.79 25.60 1.56
N PRO A 171 7.81 24.35 1.07
CA PRO A 171 7.79 24.08 -0.36
C PRO A 171 6.36 24.23 -0.92
N ASP A 172 6.25 24.60 -2.20
CA ASP A 172 4.95 24.73 -2.87
C ASP A 172 4.37 23.36 -3.22
N TYR A 173 5.24 22.42 -3.60
CA TYR A 173 4.91 21.03 -3.90
C TYR A 173 5.89 20.09 -3.23
N SER A 174 5.40 18.94 -2.78
CA SER A 174 6.21 17.90 -2.17
C SER A 174 5.63 16.55 -2.47
N THR A 175 6.50 15.55 -2.51
CA THR A 175 6.11 14.16 -2.58
C THR A 175 7.03 13.30 -1.72
N ILE A 176 6.50 12.16 -1.27
CA ILE A 176 7.18 11.24 -0.36
C ILE A 176 7.12 9.82 -0.92
N ALA A 177 8.26 9.14 -0.85
CA ALA A 177 8.38 7.73 -1.18
C ALA A 177 9.15 7.01 -0.07
N MET A 178 8.82 5.73 0.17
CA MET A 178 9.43 4.92 1.21
C MET A 178 9.85 3.58 0.63
N LYS A 179 11.01 3.10 1.05
CA LYS A 179 11.48 1.75 0.77
C LYS A 179 11.86 1.09 2.09
N VAL A 180 11.40 -0.13 2.29
CA VAL A 180 11.70 -0.93 3.48
C VAL A 180 12.38 -2.21 3.01
N ASP A 181 13.53 -2.50 3.58
CA ASP A 181 14.20 -3.78 3.38
C ASP A 181 13.53 -4.86 4.24
N ARG A 182 13.00 -5.88 3.58
CA ARG A 182 12.19 -6.93 4.22
C ARG A 182 12.96 -7.77 5.24
N LEU A 183 14.28 -7.91 5.08
CA LEU A 183 15.09 -8.81 5.91
C LEU A 183 15.69 -8.09 7.12
N SER A 184 16.22 -6.89 6.89
CA SER A 184 16.87 -6.09 7.94
C SER A 184 15.90 -5.19 8.71
N HIS A 185 14.67 -5.02 8.20
CA HIS A 185 13.66 -4.06 8.68
C HIS A 185 14.15 -2.61 8.69
N LYS A 186 15.27 -2.32 8.01
CA LYS A 186 15.74 -0.96 7.79
C LYS A 186 14.90 -0.31 6.71
N TYR A 187 14.65 0.98 6.86
CA TYR A 187 13.88 1.74 5.88
C TYR A 187 14.58 3.03 5.51
N SER A 188 14.32 3.46 4.28
CA SER A 188 14.71 4.76 3.78
C SER A 188 13.49 5.51 3.30
N ILE A 189 13.44 6.79 3.58
CA ILE A 189 12.38 7.68 3.12
C ILE A 189 13.01 8.73 2.23
N THR A 190 12.38 9.00 1.10
CA THR A 190 12.82 10.02 0.17
C THR A 190 11.74 11.07 0.03
N VAL A 191 12.13 12.33 0.15
CA VAL A 191 11.26 13.49 0.02
C VAL A 191 11.79 14.33 -1.11
N ALA A 192 10.95 14.57 -2.11
CA ALA A 192 11.23 15.55 -3.14
C ALA A 192 10.40 16.81 -2.87
N LYS A 193 11.04 17.97 -2.91
CA LYS A 193 10.43 19.28 -2.71
C LYS A 193 10.61 20.13 -3.96
N SER A 194 9.58 20.89 -4.31
CA SER A 194 9.64 21.87 -5.39
C SER A 194 9.15 23.23 -4.91
N LYS A 195 9.90 24.28 -5.22
CA LYS A 195 9.60 25.66 -4.82
C LYS A 195 9.87 26.63 -5.96
N GLN A 196 8.93 27.54 -6.20
CA GLN A 196 9.09 28.58 -7.19
C GLN A 196 10.18 29.57 -6.75
N ILE A 197 11.03 29.97 -7.68
CA ILE A 197 12.00 31.04 -7.42
C ILE A 197 11.23 32.37 -7.34
N PRO A 198 11.37 33.16 -6.25
CA PRO A 198 10.71 34.45 -6.16
C PRO A 198 11.03 35.33 -7.37
N GLU A 199 10.01 35.97 -7.92
CA GLU A 199 10.11 36.86 -9.10
C GLU A 199 10.47 36.19 -10.44
N ASP A 200 10.73 34.87 -10.46
CA ASP A 200 10.93 34.09 -11.68
C ASP A 200 9.90 32.96 -11.79
N PHE A 201 8.81 33.24 -12.51
CA PHE A 201 7.69 32.30 -12.67
C PHE A 201 8.04 31.06 -13.50
N VAL A 202 9.17 31.07 -14.21
CA VAL A 202 9.60 29.99 -15.09
C VAL A 202 10.48 29.00 -14.36
N ARG A 203 11.25 29.45 -13.36
CA ARG A 203 12.23 28.63 -12.66
C ARG A 203 11.73 28.08 -11.33
N TRP A 204 12.04 26.81 -11.10
CA TRP A 204 11.63 26.06 -9.92
C TRP A 204 12.82 25.33 -9.32
N HIS A 205 13.12 25.56 -8.05
CA HIS A 205 14.04 24.72 -7.30
C HIS A 205 13.40 23.35 -7.08
N PHE A 206 14.16 22.30 -7.36
CA PHE A 206 13.80 20.92 -7.08
C PHE A 206 14.90 20.26 -6.25
N SER A 207 14.54 19.76 -5.08
CA SER A 207 15.49 19.17 -4.14
C SER A 207 15.01 17.81 -3.66
N VAL A 208 15.93 16.86 -3.54
CA VAL A 208 15.64 15.50 -3.04
C VAL A 208 16.44 15.24 -1.77
N TYR A 209 15.73 14.79 -0.73
CA TYR A 209 16.29 14.45 0.57
C TYR A 209 16.03 12.99 0.88
N LYS A 210 17.02 12.29 1.41
CA LYS A 210 16.94 10.88 1.79
C LYS A 210 17.20 10.72 3.28
N TYR A 211 16.28 10.09 3.98
CA TYR A 211 16.42 9.64 5.36
C TYR A 211 16.82 8.17 5.38
N ASP A 212 17.75 7.82 6.25
CA ASP A 212 18.13 6.44 6.53
C ASP A 212 17.81 6.10 7.98
N SER A 213 17.04 5.02 8.19
CA SER A 213 16.58 4.64 9.54
C SER A 213 17.70 4.10 10.43
N TRP A 214 18.81 3.66 9.85
CA TRP A 214 19.95 3.11 10.59
C TRP A 214 20.85 4.22 11.12
N SER A 215 21.20 5.22 10.30
CA SER A 215 21.92 6.40 10.77
C SER A 215 21.01 7.36 11.56
N GLY A 216 19.71 7.33 11.28
CA GLY A 216 18.74 8.26 11.87
C GLY A 216 18.89 9.69 11.34
N THR A 217 19.52 9.86 10.17
CA THR A 217 19.87 11.18 9.63
C THR A 217 19.32 11.40 8.22
N TRP A 218 19.16 12.66 7.87
CA TRP A 218 18.84 13.10 6.51
C TRP A 218 20.11 13.47 5.74
N VAL A 219 20.10 13.17 4.44
CA VAL A 219 21.12 13.58 3.48
C VAL A 219 20.44 14.24 2.29
N THR A 220 20.90 15.44 1.93
CA THR A 220 20.54 16.08 0.66
C THR A 220 21.16 15.27 -0.47
N SER A 221 20.32 14.63 -1.28
CA SER A 221 20.75 13.76 -2.37
C SER A 221 20.92 14.55 -3.68
N LEU A 222 20.05 15.52 -3.94
CA LEU A 222 20.05 16.30 -5.18
C LEU A 222 19.48 17.70 -4.94
N SER A 223 19.96 18.68 -5.70
CA SER A 223 19.37 20.01 -5.85
C SER A 223 19.61 20.51 -7.27
N GLU A 224 18.54 20.79 -8.01
CA GLU A 224 18.56 21.25 -9.39
C GLU A 224 17.52 22.36 -9.61
N VAL A 225 17.68 23.16 -10.67
CA VAL A 225 16.68 24.16 -11.08
C VAL A 225 16.02 23.70 -12.37
N PHE A 226 14.71 23.50 -12.34
CA PHE A 226 13.91 23.21 -13.53
C PHE A 226 13.41 24.50 -14.18
N ILE A 227 13.35 24.49 -15.52
CA ILE A 227 12.90 25.63 -16.34
C ILE A 227 11.62 25.21 -17.05
N GLY A 228 10.50 25.89 -16.77
CA GLY A 228 9.19 25.59 -17.37
C GLY A 228 8.52 24.32 -16.83
N TRP A 229 9.14 23.67 -15.84
CA TRP A 229 8.67 22.45 -15.19
C TRP A 229 8.82 22.57 -13.68
N ARG A 230 7.99 21.83 -12.95
CA ARG A 230 8.05 21.71 -11.48
C ARG A 230 7.86 20.26 -11.05
N GLY A 231 8.28 19.96 -9.83
CA GLY A 231 7.92 18.70 -9.16
C GLY A 231 6.41 18.60 -8.96
N GLY A 232 5.87 17.39 -9.10
CA GLY A 232 4.51 17.04 -8.75
C GLY A 232 4.40 16.53 -7.31
N ASP A 233 3.20 16.08 -6.97
CA ASP A 233 2.86 15.54 -5.65
C ASP A 233 2.98 14.01 -5.56
N ASP A 234 3.44 13.35 -6.63
CA ASP A 234 3.45 11.89 -6.74
C ASP A 234 4.84 11.34 -7.08
N SER A 235 5.29 10.36 -6.30
CA SER A 235 6.57 9.68 -6.45
C SER A 235 6.51 8.26 -5.91
N VAL A 236 7.42 7.42 -6.40
CA VAL A 236 7.60 6.07 -5.91
C VAL A 236 9.04 5.62 -6.08
N ILE A 237 9.51 4.71 -5.23
CA ILE A 237 10.83 4.08 -5.38
C ILE A 237 10.62 2.69 -5.98
N CYS A 238 11.28 2.40 -7.09
CA CYS A 238 11.36 1.06 -7.68
C CYS A 238 12.83 0.71 -7.92
N ASP A 239 13.27 -0.45 -7.44
CA ASP A 239 14.62 -0.98 -7.59
C ASP A 239 15.75 0.01 -7.25
N GLY A 240 15.54 0.83 -6.19
CA GLY A 240 16.53 1.83 -5.77
C GLY A 240 16.55 3.12 -6.61
N VAL A 241 15.67 3.24 -7.60
CA VAL A 241 15.46 4.47 -8.37
C VAL A 241 14.21 5.18 -7.84
N LEU A 242 14.34 6.47 -7.55
CA LEU A 242 13.21 7.36 -7.28
C LEU A 242 12.61 7.83 -8.60
N TYR A 243 11.31 7.64 -8.76
CA TYR A 243 10.52 8.14 -9.86
C TYR A 243 9.59 9.24 -9.36
N CYS A 244 9.60 10.41 -10.01
CA CYS A 244 8.72 11.52 -9.66
C CYS A 244 7.97 12.01 -10.90
N LEU A 245 6.67 12.27 -10.75
CA LEU A 245 5.94 13.01 -11.77
C LEU A 245 6.32 14.49 -11.72
N ILE A 246 6.53 15.07 -12.90
CA ILE A 246 6.77 16.50 -13.08
C ILE A 246 5.65 17.11 -13.92
N HIS A 247 5.39 18.39 -13.70
CA HIS A 247 4.33 19.13 -14.36
C HIS A 247 4.89 20.33 -15.09
N SER A 248 4.43 20.56 -16.32
CA SER A 248 4.75 21.79 -17.04
C SER A 248 4.03 22.97 -16.38
N THR A 249 4.72 24.09 -16.23
CA THR A 249 4.17 25.32 -15.64
C THR A 249 3.28 26.09 -16.62
N GLY A 250 3.32 25.74 -17.91
CA GLY A 250 2.54 26.41 -18.97
C GLY A 250 3.03 27.82 -19.35
N VAL A 251 4.02 28.37 -18.64
CA VAL A 251 4.52 29.75 -18.83
C VAL A 251 5.31 29.90 -20.14
N LEU A 252 6.02 28.86 -20.57
CA LEU A 252 6.79 28.82 -21.83
C LEU A 252 5.98 28.31 -23.03
N GLY A 253 4.65 28.29 -22.92
CA GLY A 253 3.74 27.82 -23.96
C GLY A 253 2.99 26.54 -23.57
N ASN A 254 2.03 26.14 -24.41
CA ASN A 254 1.23 24.92 -24.20
C ASN A 254 2.05 23.67 -24.52
N VAL A 255 2.81 23.18 -23.54
CA VAL A 255 3.45 21.87 -23.62
C VAL A 255 2.37 20.79 -23.44
N ASN A 256 2.21 19.93 -24.45
CA ASN A 256 1.37 18.75 -24.40
C ASN A 256 2.22 17.51 -24.75
N PRO A 257 2.25 16.49 -23.89
CA PRO A 257 1.54 16.35 -22.61
C PRO A 257 2.10 17.25 -21.49
N ARG A 258 1.25 17.68 -20.56
CA ARG A 258 1.61 18.55 -19.41
C ARG A 258 2.35 17.83 -18.27
N HIS A 259 2.51 16.53 -18.39
CA HIS A 259 3.11 15.67 -17.39
C HIS A 259 4.37 15.01 -17.97
N GLY A 260 5.37 14.77 -17.13
CA GLY A 260 6.55 13.99 -17.45
C GLY A 260 6.96 13.15 -16.25
N LEU A 261 7.90 12.25 -16.45
CA LEU A 261 8.46 11.40 -15.42
C LEU A 261 9.97 11.64 -15.35
N ILE A 262 10.50 11.94 -14.18
CA ILE A 262 11.95 11.97 -13.93
C ILE A 262 12.36 10.76 -13.11
N MET A 263 13.63 10.38 -13.23
CA MET A 263 14.22 9.25 -12.53
C MET A 263 15.50 9.69 -11.85
N TYR A 264 15.71 9.29 -10.59
CA TYR A 264 16.91 9.58 -9.85
C TYR A 264 17.42 8.31 -9.16
N ASP A 265 18.65 7.92 -9.45
CA ASP A 265 19.29 6.76 -8.83
C ASP A 265 19.69 7.08 -7.38
N LEU A 266 19.03 6.44 -6.41
CA LEU A 266 19.30 6.64 -4.98
C LEU A 266 20.53 5.85 -4.49
N VAL A 267 21.11 4.99 -5.33
CA VAL A 267 22.27 4.14 -5.03
C VAL A 267 23.52 4.72 -5.69
N GLY A 268 23.48 4.94 -7.00
CA GLY A 268 24.59 5.51 -7.78
C GLY A 268 24.84 6.99 -7.51
N GLY A 269 23.84 7.72 -7.00
CA GLY A 269 23.92 9.16 -6.76
C GLY A 269 23.66 9.99 -8.03
N PRO A 270 23.92 11.31 -7.98
CA PRO A 270 23.64 12.19 -9.11
C PRO A 270 24.54 11.88 -10.31
N SER A 271 23.93 11.71 -11.48
CA SER A 271 24.63 11.68 -12.76
C SER A 271 25.07 13.10 -13.18
N GLU A 272 26.08 13.21 -14.04
CA GLU A 272 26.45 14.49 -14.67
C GLU A 272 25.33 15.05 -15.57
N THR A 273 24.44 14.19 -16.05
CA THR A 273 23.29 14.54 -16.89
C THR A 273 22.13 15.09 -16.04
N SER A 274 21.51 16.18 -16.52
CA SER A 274 20.33 16.79 -15.88
C SER A 274 19.15 15.81 -15.80
N LEU A 275 18.35 15.87 -14.73
CA LEU A 275 17.13 15.09 -14.62
C LEU A 275 16.14 15.36 -15.75
N MET A 276 16.12 16.59 -16.26
CA MET A 276 15.20 16.99 -17.31
C MET A 276 15.57 16.38 -18.67
N GLU A 277 16.86 16.22 -18.94
CA GLU A 277 17.36 15.58 -20.16
C GLU A 277 17.04 14.08 -20.19
N THR A 278 16.96 13.46 -19.01
CA THR A 278 16.62 12.04 -18.85
C THR A 278 15.13 11.79 -18.57
N SER A 279 14.30 12.83 -18.67
CA SER A 279 12.86 12.70 -18.47
C SER A 279 12.20 11.78 -19.50
N ILE A 280 11.18 11.04 -19.05
CA ILE A 280 10.39 10.13 -19.87
C ILE A 280 9.02 10.78 -20.09
N PRO A 281 8.55 10.91 -21.34
CA PRO A 281 7.22 11.44 -21.61
C PRO A 281 6.16 10.46 -21.10
N VAL A 282 5.05 10.99 -20.58
CA VAL A 282 3.87 10.17 -20.23
C VAL A 282 3.22 9.57 -21.48
N PRO A 283 2.47 8.45 -21.38
CA PRO A 283 1.95 7.73 -22.55
C PRO A 283 0.88 8.51 -23.34
N CYS A 284 0.18 9.44 -22.70
CA CYS A 284 -0.82 10.29 -23.34
C CYS A 284 -1.08 11.55 -22.50
N SER A 285 -1.95 12.45 -22.97
CA SER A 285 -2.40 13.59 -22.16
C SER A 285 -3.20 13.12 -20.94
N LEU A 286 -2.67 13.39 -19.75
CA LEU A 286 -3.28 13.05 -18.48
C LEU A 286 -3.81 14.30 -17.76
N THR A 287 -4.90 14.17 -17.00
CA THR A 287 -5.36 15.16 -16.01
C THR A 287 -4.54 15.03 -14.71
N CYS A 288 -4.29 13.79 -14.30
CA CYS A 288 -3.48 13.43 -13.15
C CYS A 288 -2.81 12.07 -13.39
N GLY A 289 -1.68 11.84 -12.71
CA GLY A 289 -0.99 10.56 -12.67
C GLY A 289 -0.76 10.12 -11.23
N ARG A 290 -0.73 8.80 -11.03
CA ARG A 290 -0.41 8.14 -9.78
C ARG A 290 0.60 7.03 -10.06
N LEU A 291 1.77 7.09 -9.43
CA LEU A 291 2.83 6.11 -9.58
C LEU A 291 2.69 5.03 -8.52
N VAL A 292 2.91 3.79 -8.92
CA VAL A 292 2.73 2.62 -8.07
C VAL A 292 3.90 1.67 -8.30
N ASN A 293 4.48 1.15 -7.23
CA ASN A 293 5.46 0.06 -7.28
C ASN A 293 4.72 -1.27 -7.12
N LEU A 294 4.72 -2.08 -8.17
CA LEU A 294 4.17 -3.43 -8.17
C LEU A 294 5.31 -4.42 -8.36
N LYS A 295 5.90 -4.89 -7.26
CA LYS A 295 7.04 -5.84 -7.26
C LYS A 295 8.25 -5.31 -8.05
N GLU A 296 8.67 -4.10 -7.72
CA GLU A 296 9.76 -3.35 -8.36
C GLU A 296 9.51 -2.95 -9.82
N LYS A 297 8.27 -3.11 -10.30
CA LYS A 297 7.84 -2.60 -11.60
C LYS A 297 7.10 -1.28 -11.42
N LEU A 298 7.54 -0.28 -12.15
CA LEU A 298 6.88 1.03 -12.16
C LEU A 298 5.58 0.96 -12.97
N VAL A 299 4.48 1.30 -12.32
CA VAL A 299 3.16 1.40 -12.93
C VAL A 299 2.63 2.82 -12.79
N LEU A 300 2.11 3.37 -13.89
CA LEU A 300 1.39 4.64 -13.92
C LEU A 300 -0.10 4.37 -14.06
N VAL A 301 -0.88 4.91 -13.14
CA VAL A 301 -2.34 4.96 -13.22
C VAL A 301 -2.74 6.39 -13.50
N GLY A 302 -3.31 6.65 -14.67
CA GLY A 302 -3.51 8.01 -15.17
C GLY A 302 -4.96 8.28 -15.57
N GLY A 303 -5.45 9.47 -15.21
CA GLY A 303 -6.71 10.01 -15.71
C GLY A 303 -6.50 10.55 -17.11
N ILE A 304 -7.08 9.91 -18.12
CA ILE A 304 -6.91 10.29 -19.53
C ILE A 304 -7.72 11.55 -19.80
N ALA A 305 -7.04 12.62 -20.21
CA ALA A 305 -7.65 13.91 -20.48
C ALA A 305 -8.51 13.88 -21.74
N LYS A 306 -9.60 14.64 -21.75
CA LYS A 306 -10.41 14.86 -22.95
C LYS A 306 -9.73 15.89 -23.86
N HIS A 307 -9.58 15.57 -25.14
CA HIS A 307 -8.87 16.41 -26.14
C HIS A 307 -9.25 17.90 -26.11
N ASN A 308 -10.54 18.23 -26.01
CA ASN A 308 -11.03 19.61 -26.03
C ASN A 308 -11.24 20.22 -24.64
N ARG A 309 -11.05 19.45 -23.57
CA ARG A 309 -11.23 19.86 -22.17
C ARG A 309 -10.21 19.08 -21.32
N PRO A 310 -8.95 19.53 -21.26
CA PRO A 310 -7.87 18.78 -20.64
C PRO A 310 -8.08 18.57 -19.12
N ASP A 311 -8.98 19.33 -18.50
CA ASP A 311 -9.31 19.22 -17.08
C ASP A 311 -10.44 18.20 -16.80
N ILE A 312 -10.86 17.42 -17.81
CA ILE A 312 -11.90 16.39 -17.65
C ILE A 312 -11.30 15.01 -17.91
N ILE A 313 -11.44 14.12 -16.92
CA ILE A 313 -11.14 12.70 -17.07
C ILE A 313 -12.18 12.06 -18.00
N LYS A 314 -11.72 11.57 -19.14
CA LYS A 314 -12.53 10.76 -20.08
C LYS A 314 -12.54 9.28 -19.69
N GLY A 315 -11.52 8.83 -18.98
CA GLY A 315 -11.36 7.45 -18.52
C GLY A 315 -10.02 7.28 -17.81
N ILE A 316 -9.78 6.11 -17.25
CA ILE A 316 -8.54 5.82 -16.51
C ILE A 316 -7.78 4.72 -17.24
N GLY A 317 -6.48 4.89 -17.39
CA GLY A 317 -5.57 3.89 -17.96
C GLY A 317 -4.50 3.46 -16.96
N ILE A 318 -3.96 2.27 -17.19
CA ILE A 318 -2.86 1.68 -16.42
C ILE A 318 -1.76 1.30 -17.42
N TRP A 319 -0.54 1.79 -17.17
CA TRP A 319 0.64 1.52 -17.98
C TRP A 319 1.80 1.05 -17.10
N GLU A 320 2.60 0.12 -17.61
CA GLU A 320 3.83 -0.36 -16.96
C GLU A 320 5.03 0.18 -17.74
N LEU A 321 6.05 0.66 -17.05
CA LEU A 321 7.28 1.13 -17.68
C LEU A 321 8.26 -0.03 -17.87
N HIS A 322 8.68 -0.28 -19.11
CA HIS A 322 9.74 -1.23 -19.45
C HIS A 322 10.79 -0.49 -20.29
N GLU A 323 12.07 -0.55 -19.90
CA GLU A 323 13.17 0.07 -20.67
C GLU A 323 12.91 1.54 -21.08
N ARG A 324 12.30 2.32 -20.19
CA ARG A 324 11.89 3.73 -20.41
C ARG A 324 10.77 3.92 -21.46
N GLN A 325 10.06 2.86 -21.82
CA GLN A 325 8.87 2.89 -22.68
C GLN A 325 7.63 2.45 -21.92
N TRP A 326 6.51 3.14 -22.15
CA TRP A 326 5.23 2.81 -21.53
C TRP A 326 4.49 1.74 -22.32
N HIS A 327 4.16 0.65 -21.65
CA HIS A 327 3.31 -0.40 -22.18
C HIS A 327 1.93 -0.34 -21.54
N GLU A 328 0.88 -0.19 -22.37
CA GLU A 328 -0.48 -0.17 -21.88
C GLU A 328 -0.89 -1.56 -21.35
N VAL A 329 -1.29 -1.60 -20.08
CA VAL A 329 -1.78 -2.83 -19.42
C VAL A 329 -3.27 -2.97 -19.67
N THR A 330 -4.04 -1.91 -19.41
CA THR A 330 -5.48 -1.88 -19.61
C THR A 330 -6.00 -0.44 -19.56
N ARG A 331 -7.19 -0.24 -20.12
CA ARG A 331 -8.05 0.91 -19.83
C ARG A 331 -9.25 0.46 -19.03
N MET A 332 -9.71 1.31 -18.11
CA MET A 332 -10.90 1.05 -17.31
C MET A 332 -12.12 0.95 -18.23
N PRO A 333 -12.86 -0.18 -18.22
CA PRO A 333 -14.08 -0.30 -19.01
C PRO A 333 -15.13 0.72 -18.59
N HIS A 334 -15.89 1.25 -19.56
CA HIS A 334 -16.86 2.33 -19.36
C HIS A 334 -17.88 2.05 -18.25
N LYS A 335 -18.31 0.79 -18.08
CA LYS A 335 -19.23 0.37 -17.01
C LYS A 335 -18.71 0.65 -15.59
N PHE A 336 -17.40 0.55 -15.38
CA PHE A 336 -16.78 0.84 -14.09
C PHE A 336 -16.60 2.34 -13.91
N PHE A 337 -16.20 3.03 -14.97
CA PHE A 337 -16.09 4.49 -14.96
C PHE A 337 -17.42 5.17 -14.59
N GLN A 338 -18.53 4.74 -15.20
CA GLN A 338 -19.88 5.20 -14.85
C GLN A 338 -20.28 4.87 -13.42
N GLY A 339 -19.77 3.77 -12.86
CA GLY A 339 -20.07 3.34 -11.50
C GLY A 339 -19.51 4.28 -10.43
N PHE A 340 -18.52 5.12 -10.75
CA PHE A 340 -18.08 6.19 -9.86
C PHE A 340 -19.02 7.41 -9.85
N GLY A 341 -19.90 7.54 -10.84
CA GLY A 341 -20.77 8.72 -10.99
C GLY A 341 -20.00 9.92 -11.53
N GLU A 342 -20.17 11.08 -10.89
CA GLU A 342 -19.37 12.27 -11.19
C GLU A 342 -17.94 12.06 -10.70
N PHE A 343 -16.99 12.31 -11.59
CA PHE A 343 -15.57 12.12 -11.35
C PHE A 343 -14.88 13.48 -11.46
N ASP A 344 -14.09 13.81 -10.44
CA ASP A 344 -13.26 15.02 -10.45
C ASP A 344 -12.13 14.89 -11.50
N ASP A 345 -11.32 15.93 -11.64
CA ASP A 345 -10.12 15.92 -12.48
C ASP A 345 -8.95 15.11 -11.87
N VAL A 346 -9.10 14.70 -10.60
CA VAL A 346 -8.13 13.91 -9.81
C VAL A 346 -8.80 12.76 -9.05
N PHE A 347 -8.01 11.73 -8.74
CA PHE A 347 -8.47 10.58 -7.94
C PHE A 347 -7.37 10.03 -7.03
N ALA A 348 -7.76 9.30 -6.00
CA ALA A 348 -6.84 8.56 -5.14
C ALA A 348 -6.50 7.23 -5.80
N CYS A 349 -5.21 6.89 -5.83
CA CYS A 349 -4.75 5.59 -6.27
C CYS A 349 -3.57 5.17 -5.41
N SER A 350 -3.52 3.89 -5.10
CA SER A 350 -2.37 3.26 -4.47
C SER A 350 -2.36 1.79 -4.84
N GLY A 351 -1.21 1.15 -4.76
CA GLY A 351 -1.09 -0.27 -5.02
C GLY A 351 0.23 -0.82 -4.53
N THR A 352 0.25 -2.13 -4.36
CA THR A 352 1.44 -2.92 -4.06
C THR A 352 1.12 -4.37 -4.40
N ASP A 353 2.14 -5.22 -4.41
CA ASP A 353 2.03 -6.61 -4.86
C ASP A 353 1.46 -6.68 -6.30
N ASP A 354 0.25 -7.21 -6.49
CA ASP A 354 -0.43 -7.27 -7.81
C ASP A 354 -1.74 -6.49 -7.85
N LEU A 355 -2.02 -5.65 -6.83
CA LEU A 355 -3.30 -4.96 -6.71
C LEU A 355 -3.14 -3.45 -6.86
N VAL A 356 -4.00 -2.87 -7.70
CA VAL A 356 -4.15 -1.42 -7.85
C VAL A 356 -5.54 -1.03 -7.34
N TYR A 357 -5.57 -0.09 -6.40
CA TYR A 357 -6.78 0.45 -5.81
C TYR A 357 -7.04 1.85 -6.36
N ILE A 358 -8.28 2.11 -6.79
CA ILE A 358 -8.71 3.38 -7.37
C ILE A 358 -9.97 3.85 -6.65
N GLN A 359 -9.94 5.10 -6.18
CA GLN A 359 -11.03 5.74 -5.45
C GLN A 359 -11.22 7.18 -5.93
N SER A 360 -12.47 7.62 -6.10
CA SER A 360 -12.80 9.06 -6.23
C SER A 360 -12.80 9.74 -4.85
N TYR A 361 -12.16 10.90 -4.71
CA TYR A 361 -12.07 11.61 -3.43
C TYR A 361 -13.45 12.00 -2.86
N GLY A 362 -14.46 12.21 -3.72
CA GLY A 362 -15.81 12.59 -3.30
C GLY A 362 -16.71 11.41 -2.88
N ALA A 363 -16.23 10.16 -3.01
CA ALA A 363 -17.01 8.95 -2.81
C ALA A 363 -16.24 7.85 -2.05
N THR A 364 -16.98 6.89 -1.51
CA THR A 364 -16.41 5.72 -0.81
C THR A 364 -16.36 4.47 -1.69
N ALA A 365 -16.70 4.59 -2.96
CA ALA A 365 -16.60 3.52 -3.93
C ALA A 365 -15.13 3.24 -4.24
N LEU A 366 -14.69 2.01 -3.99
CA LEU A 366 -13.33 1.55 -4.21
C LEU A 366 -13.32 0.49 -5.29
N LEU A 367 -12.60 0.76 -6.38
CA LEU A 367 -12.38 -0.19 -7.46
C LEU A 367 -10.99 -0.82 -7.30
N VAL A 368 -10.92 -2.12 -7.49
CA VAL A 368 -9.69 -2.90 -7.45
C VAL A 368 -9.41 -3.43 -8.84
N PHE A 369 -8.18 -3.25 -9.32
CA PHE A 369 -7.65 -3.93 -10.48
C PHE A 369 -6.60 -4.95 -10.04
N ASP A 370 -6.84 -6.20 -10.41
CA ASP A 370 -5.91 -7.31 -10.21
C ASP A 370 -5.01 -7.41 -11.46
N MET A 371 -3.73 -7.11 -11.30
CA MET A 371 -2.74 -7.13 -12.39
C MET A 371 -2.49 -8.54 -12.92
N LEU A 372 -2.52 -9.55 -12.04
CA LEU A 372 -2.23 -10.94 -12.38
C LEU A 372 -3.33 -11.52 -13.26
N HIS A 373 -4.59 -11.32 -12.86
CA HIS A 373 -5.75 -11.84 -13.59
C HIS A 373 -6.31 -10.85 -14.61
N ARG A 374 -5.82 -9.60 -14.64
CA ARG A 374 -6.33 -8.48 -15.44
C ARG A 374 -7.83 -8.25 -15.25
N GLN A 375 -8.28 -8.27 -14.00
CA GLN A 375 -9.69 -8.18 -13.65
C GLN A 375 -10.00 -6.95 -12.80
N TRP A 376 -11.10 -6.28 -13.17
CA TRP A 376 -11.67 -5.17 -12.42
C TRP A 376 -12.78 -5.67 -11.49
N LYS A 377 -12.72 -5.29 -10.21
CA LYS A 377 -13.69 -5.72 -9.19
C LYS A 377 -14.00 -4.56 -8.24
N TRP A 378 -15.28 -4.32 -7.99
CA TRP A 378 -15.69 -3.39 -6.93
C TRP A 378 -15.47 -4.02 -5.55
N SER A 379 -15.02 -3.21 -4.59
CA SER A 379 -15.09 -3.57 -3.18
C SER A 379 -16.54 -3.72 -2.73
N VAL A 380 -16.74 -4.30 -1.54
CA VAL A 380 -18.02 -4.12 -0.86
C VAL A 380 -18.14 -2.67 -0.37
N LYS A 381 -19.37 -2.19 -0.15
CA LYS A 381 -19.64 -0.82 0.29
C LYS A 381 -18.84 -0.50 1.57
N CYS A 382 -18.06 0.56 1.53
CA CYS A 382 -17.31 1.03 2.69
C CYS A 382 -18.29 1.46 3.80
N PRO A 383 -18.05 1.08 5.08
CA PRO A 383 -18.89 1.51 6.19
C PRO A 383 -18.80 3.00 6.49
N VAL A 384 -17.75 3.69 6.01
CA VAL A 384 -17.60 5.13 6.19
C VAL A 384 -18.80 5.86 5.58
N SER A 385 -19.48 6.64 6.40
CA SER A 385 -20.62 7.46 5.99
C SER A 385 -20.19 8.88 5.64
N LYS A 386 -20.65 9.39 4.49
CA LYS A 386 -20.53 10.80 4.13
C LYS A 386 -21.43 11.65 5.03
N ARG A 387 -20.86 12.51 5.87
CA ARG A 387 -21.58 13.38 6.82
C ARG A 387 -22.08 14.66 6.17
N PHE A 388 -21.37 15.18 5.17
CA PHE A 388 -21.72 16.42 4.45
C PHE A 388 -21.35 16.34 2.96
N PRO A 389 -22.02 17.10 2.07
CA PRO A 389 -21.87 16.96 0.62
C PRO A 389 -20.45 17.13 0.06
N LEU A 390 -19.63 17.98 0.67
CA LEU A 390 -18.25 18.28 0.23
C LEU A 390 -17.19 17.49 1.01
N GLN A 391 -17.58 16.45 1.75
CA GLN A 391 -16.61 15.63 2.48
C GLN A 391 -15.74 14.83 1.50
N LEU A 392 -14.42 14.98 1.65
CA LEU A 392 -13.43 14.21 0.92
C LEU A 392 -12.95 13.01 1.73
N PHE A 393 -12.57 11.96 1.01
CA PHE A 393 -12.03 10.73 1.55
C PHE A 393 -10.60 10.56 1.08
N THR A 394 -9.72 10.21 2.01
CA THR A 394 -8.33 9.86 1.70
C THR A 394 -8.17 8.37 1.90
N GLY A 395 -7.42 7.72 1.02
CA GLY A 395 -7.12 6.30 1.18
C GLY A 395 -5.80 5.89 0.56
N PHE A 396 -5.22 4.85 1.14
CA PHE A 396 -3.92 4.31 0.77
C PHE A 396 -3.88 2.80 1.03
N CYS A 397 -3.04 2.09 0.30
CA CYS A 397 -2.82 0.67 0.53
C CYS A 397 -1.67 0.44 1.52
N PHE A 398 -1.68 -0.70 2.23
CA PHE A 398 -0.53 -1.18 2.99
C PHE A 398 -0.60 -2.70 3.17
N GLU A 399 0.54 -3.36 3.39
CA GLU A 399 0.60 -4.79 3.72
C GLU A 399 0.41 -4.97 5.24
N PRO A 400 -0.63 -5.67 5.72
CA PRO A 400 -0.81 -5.81 7.16
C PRO A 400 0.22 -6.78 7.76
N ARG A 401 1.03 -6.31 8.71
CA ARG A 401 2.19 -7.02 9.27
C ARG A 401 2.40 -6.79 10.76
N LEU A 402 2.88 -7.82 11.48
CA LEU A 402 3.19 -7.80 12.91
C LEU A 402 4.70 -7.83 13.22
N ASP A 403 5.52 -8.26 12.26
CA ASP A 403 6.98 -8.40 12.34
C ASP A 403 7.74 -7.07 12.37
N ILE A 404 7.14 -5.99 11.87
CA ILE A 404 7.84 -4.74 11.60
C ILE A 404 7.45 -3.59 12.54
N THR A 405 8.41 -2.73 12.87
CA THR A 405 8.24 -1.53 13.70
C THR A 405 8.93 -0.32 13.11
N ALA A 406 8.43 0.88 13.46
CA ALA A 406 8.91 2.16 12.93
C ALA A 406 10.18 2.68 13.62
#